data_AF-A0A8T3A631-F1
#
_entry.id   AF-A0A8T3A631-F1
#
_cell.length_a   1.000
_cell.length_b   1.000
_cell.length_c   1.000
_cell.angle_alpha   90.00
_cell.angle_beta   90.00
_cell.angle_gamma   90.00
#
_symmetry.space_group_name_H-M   'P 1'
#
loop_
_entity.id
_entity.type
_entity.pdbx_description
1 polymer ?
#
loop_
_entity_poly.entity_id
_entity_poly.type
_entity_poly.pdbx_seq_one_letter_code
_entity_poly.pdbx_strand_id
1 'polypeptide(L)'
;MTSCLVFLCALSCFILSFTDSFRDAGGIVRYGFATFKGMWVIDGTAQLPVDEAEQYKIKFIDFVHGFMSVLVFAAVALLDRNVVSCFYPVLSEEMEQLIASLPVAMGVVGSGFFVAFPTTRHGIGFPLSAT
;
A
#
# COMPACT_ATOMS: atom_id res chain seq x y z
N MET A 1 12.10 8.38 17.72
CA MET A 1 10.64 8.47 17.57
C MET A 1 10.25 8.56 16.09
N THR A 2 10.79 9.53 15.33
CA THR A 2 10.53 9.68 13.88
C THR A 2 10.80 8.41 13.09
N SER A 3 11.93 7.72 13.33
CA SER A 3 12.25 6.46 12.64
C SER A 3 11.23 5.36 12.90
N CYS A 4 10.74 5.23 14.13
CA CYS A 4 9.70 4.26 14.45
C CYS A 4 8.39 4.60 13.74
N LEU A 5 7.98 5.87 13.72
CA LEU A 5 6.75 6.29 13.06
C LEU A 5 6.83 6.08 11.54
N VAL A 6 7.92 6.52 10.91
CA VAL A 6 8.14 6.33 9.46
C VAL A 6 8.17 4.84 9.12
N PHE A 7 8.81 4.01 9.94
CA PHE A 7 8.81 2.56 9.76
C PHE A 7 7.40 1.97 9.87
N LEU A 8 6.62 2.34 10.89
CA LEU A 8 5.26 1.84 11.07
C LEU A 8 4.33 2.28 9.94
N CYS A 9 4.48 3.51 9.44
CA CYS A 9 3.73 4.01 8.28
C CYS A 9 4.14 3.29 6.99
N ALA A 10 5.44 3.07 6.75
CA ALA A 10 5.89 2.28 5.61
C ALA A 10 5.36 0.84 5.67
N LEU A 11 5.40 0.24 6.86
CA LEU A 11 4.85 -1.09 7.09
C LEU A 11 3.33 -1.13 6.86
N SER A 12 2.60 -0.09 7.26
CA SER A 12 1.16 -0.01 6.99
C SER A 12 0.87 0.12 5.49
N CYS A 13 1.61 0.95 4.74
CA CYS A 13 1.50 1.01 3.27
C CYS A 13 1.70 -0.36 2.61
N PHE A 14 2.69 -1.12 3.08
CA PHE A 14 2.97 -2.47 2.60
C PHE A 14 1.81 -3.42 2.94
N ILE A 15 1.43 -3.50 4.22
CA ILE A 15 0.38 -4.41 4.72
C ILE A 15 -0.97 -4.11 4.08
N LEU A 16 -1.35 -2.84 3.91
CA LEU A 16 -2.62 -2.45 3.31
C LEU A 16 -2.73 -2.87 1.84
N SER A 17 -1.61 -3.07 1.14
CA SER A 17 -1.61 -3.57 -0.25
C SER A 17 -2.10 -5.02 -0.36
N PHE A 18 -2.18 -5.76 0.76
CA PHE A 18 -2.76 -7.10 0.85
C PHE A 18 -4.20 -7.10 1.35
N THR A 19 -4.79 -5.93 1.63
CA THR A 19 -6.20 -5.85 1.99
C THR A 19 -7.07 -5.89 0.76
N ASP A 20 -8.23 -6.52 0.90
CA ASP A 20 -9.25 -6.59 -0.15
C ASP A 20 -10.64 -6.51 0.49
N SER A 21 -11.65 -6.34 -0.35
CA SER A 21 -13.04 -6.32 0.09
C SER A 21 -13.95 -7.14 -0.83
N PHE A 22 -15.09 -7.53 -0.27
CA PHE A 22 -16.16 -8.21 -0.98
C PHE A 22 -17.50 -7.83 -0.39
N ARG A 23 -18.57 -8.01 -1.16
CA ARG A 23 -19.94 -7.88 -0.66
C ARG A 23 -20.46 -9.26 -0.29
N ASP A 24 -21.01 -9.39 0.90
CA ASP A 24 -21.68 -10.62 1.31
C ASP A 24 -23.08 -10.75 0.70
N ALA A 25 -23.77 -11.87 0.97
CA ALA A 25 -25.14 -12.10 0.51
C ALA A 25 -26.16 -11.05 1.01
N GLY A 26 -25.84 -10.33 2.08
CA GLY A 26 -26.64 -9.22 2.60
C GLY A 26 -26.27 -7.85 1.99
N GLY A 27 -25.31 -7.81 1.05
CA GLY A 27 -24.81 -6.59 0.42
C GLY A 27 -23.83 -5.79 1.27
N ILE A 28 -23.46 -6.29 2.46
CA ILE A 28 -22.53 -5.63 3.38
C ILE A 28 -21.10 -5.82 2.88
N VAL A 29 -20.34 -4.73 2.82
CA VAL A 29 -18.93 -4.77 2.45
C VAL A 29 -18.11 -5.29 3.63
N ARG A 30 -17.36 -6.35 3.39
CA ARG A 30 -16.44 -6.94 4.35
C ARG A 30 -15.01 -6.80 3.86
N TYR A 31 -14.11 -6.56 4.81
CA TYR A 31 -12.67 -6.40 4.54
C TYR A 31 -11.89 -7.60 5.06
N GLY A 32 -10.83 -7.95 4.35
CA GLY A 32 -9.96 -9.06 4.72
C GLY A 32 -8.55 -8.89 4.22
N PHE A 33 -7.67 -9.77 4.69
CA PHE A 33 -6.30 -9.92 4.21
C PHE A 33 -6.20 -11.09 3.26
N ALA A 34 -5.56 -10.88 2.11
CA ALA A 34 -5.17 -11.96 1.22
C ALA A 34 -4.23 -12.92 1.96
N THR A 35 -4.42 -14.22 1.71
CA THR A 35 -3.60 -15.32 2.24
C THR A 35 -3.29 -16.31 1.12
N PHE A 36 -2.44 -17.31 1.38
CA PHE A 36 -2.19 -18.38 0.42
C PHE A 36 -3.40 -19.31 0.19
N LYS A 37 -4.39 -19.30 1.09
CA LYS A 37 -5.59 -20.15 1.04
C LYS A 37 -6.86 -19.38 0.64
N GLY A 38 -6.74 -18.10 0.32
CA GLY A 38 -7.87 -17.22 0.01
C GLY A 38 -7.80 -15.96 0.86
N MET A 39 -8.88 -15.60 1.56
CA MET A 39 -8.93 -14.37 2.36
C MET A 39 -9.23 -14.64 3.83
N TRP A 40 -8.53 -13.93 4.72
CA TRP A 40 -8.83 -13.87 6.14
C TRP A 40 -9.67 -12.61 6.43
N VAL A 41 -10.96 -12.81 6.73
CA VAL A 41 -11.90 -11.72 6.99
C VAL A 41 -11.69 -11.15 8.39
N ILE A 42 -11.53 -9.83 8.50
CA ILE A 42 -11.12 -9.14 9.74
C ILE A 42 -12.19 -9.24 10.83
N ASP A 43 -13.47 -9.16 10.45
CA ASP A 43 -14.59 -9.22 11.40
C ASP A 43 -14.88 -10.64 11.92
N GLY A 44 -14.30 -11.68 11.29
CA GLY A 44 -14.49 -13.08 11.65
C GLY A 44 -15.93 -13.61 11.47
N THR A 45 -16.85 -12.81 10.94
CA THR A 45 -18.27 -13.13 10.83
C THR A 45 -18.64 -13.86 9.54
N ALA A 46 -17.73 -13.86 8.56
CA ALA A 46 -17.98 -14.40 7.23
C ALA A 46 -17.02 -15.52 6.87
N GLN A 47 -17.58 -16.61 6.36
CA GLN A 47 -16.81 -17.62 5.64
C GLN A 47 -17.13 -17.47 4.15
N LEU A 48 -16.11 -17.17 3.36
CA LEU A 48 -16.19 -17.23 1.91
C LEU A 48 -16.25 -18.71 1.49
N PRO A 49 -17.17 -19.08 0.58
CA PRO A 49 -17.10 -20.38 -0.09
C PRO A 49 -15.70 -20.57 -0.69
N VAL A 50 -15.21 -21.82 -0.72
CA VAL A 50 -13.85 -22.13 -1.18
C VAL A 50 -13.61 -21.58 -2.59
N ASP A 51 -14.58 -21.74 -3.48
CA ASP A 51 -14.49 -21.29 -4.87
C ASP A 51 -14.36 -19.76 -4.98
N GLU A 52 -15.05 -19.00 -4.11
CA GLU A 52 -14.94 -17.54 -4.05
C GLU A 52 -13.66 -17.09 -3.34
N ALA A 53 -13.14 -17.87 -2.40
CA ALA A 53 -11.92 -17.54 -1.67
C ALA A 53 -10.69 -17.62 -2.57
N GLU A 54 -10.67 -18.50 -3.58
CA GLU A 54 -9.57 -18.68 -4.53
C GLU A 54 -9.15 -17.37 -5.22
N GLN A 55 -10.11 -16.52 -5.59
CA GLN A 55 -9.82 -15.25 -6.28
C GLN A 55 -9.03 -14.25 -5.41
N TYR A 56 -9.12 -14.40 -4.09
CA TYR A 56 -8.47 -13.52 -3.12
C TYR A 56 -7.08 -13.99 -2.70
N LYS A 57 -6.57 -15.11 -3.21
CA LYS A 57 -5.23 -15.62 -2.88
C LYS A 57 -4.14 -14.61 -3.18
N ILE A 58 -3.10 -14.58 -2.35
CA ILE A 58 -1.90 -13.75 -2.59
C ILE A 58 -1.27 -14.11 -3.94
N LYS A 59 -0.93 -13.07 -4.70
CA LYS A 59 -0.22 -13.15 -5.98
C LYS A 59 1.15 -12.48 -5.82
N PHE A 60 2.14 -12.89 -6.62
CA PHE A 60 3.46 -12.26 -6.62
C PHE A 60 3.38 -10.74 -6.85
N ILE A 61 2.47 -10.32 -7.73
CA ILE A 61 2.25 -8.90 -8.05
C ILE A 61 1.78 -8.08 -6.83
N ASP A 62 1.13 -8.70 -5.84
CA ASP A 62 0.73 -8.01 -4.59
C ASP A 62 1.95 -7.51 -3.81
N PHE A 63 3.05 -8.28 -3.81
CA PHE A 63 4.32 -7.86 -3.19
C PHE A 63 4.99 -6.72 -3.94
N VAL A 64 4.91 -6.72 -5.28
CA VAL A 64 5.45 -5.63 -6.10
C VAL A 64 4.68 -4.33 -5.82
N HIS A 65 3.35 -4.40 -5.75
CA HIS A 65 2.52 -3.26 -5.35
C HIS A 65 2.84 -2.79 -3.93
N GLY A 66 2.97 -3.70 -2.97
CA GLY A 66 3.35 -3.36 -1.60
C GLY A 66 4.69 -2.63 -1.52
N PHE A 67 5.70 -3.12 -2.23
CA PHE A 67 7.03 -2.49 -2.28
C PHE A 67 6.98 -1.11 -2.95
N MET A 68 6.26 -0.98 -4.07
CA MET A 68 6.07 0.30 -4.74
C MET A 68 5.34 1.32 -3.86
N SER A 69 4.33 0.90 -3.10
CA SER A 69 3.65 1.74 -2.11
C SER A 69 4.61 2.25 -1.03
N VAL A 70 5.54 1.42 -0.55
CA VAL A 70 6.58 1.83 0.40
C VAL A 70 7.52 2.87 -0.22
N LEU A 71 7.97 2.66 -1.46
CA LEU A 71 8.86 3.61 -2.14
C LEU A 71 8.19 4.97 -2.39
N VAL A 72 6.91 4.96 -2.81
CA VAL A 72 6.12 6.18 -2.96
C VAL A 72 5.94 6.88 -1.62
N PHE A 73 5.60 6.15 -0.56
CA PHE A 73 5.52 6.71 0.79
C PHE A 73 6.84 7.33 1.25
N ALA A 74 7.96 6.63 1.07
CA ALA A 74 9.28 7.13 1.45
C ALA A 74 9.62 8.43 0.70
N ALA A 75 9.32 8.49 -0.60
CA ALA A 75 9.51 9.67 -1.41
C ALA A 75 8.66 10.86 -0.91
N VAL A 76 7.40 10.62 -0.54
CA VAL A 76 6.53 11.64 0.06
C VAL A 76 7.01 12.07 1.44
N ALA A 77 7.47 11.13 2.28
CA ALA A 77 8.01 11.43 3.60
C ALA A 77 9.25 12.34 3.52
N LEU A 78 10.06 12.19 2.47
CA LEU A 78 11.23 13.05 2.21
C LEU A 78 10.86 14.47 1.72
N LEU A 79 9.59 14.76 1.41
CA LEU A 79 9.12 16.13 1.20
C LEU A 79 8.86 16.87 2.51
N ASP A 80 8.69 16.15 3.62
CA ASP A 80 8.42 16.74 4.92
C ASP A 80 9.71 17.23 5.59
N ARG A 81 9.79 18.53 5.86
CA ARG A 81 10.97 19.17 6.46
C ARG A 81 11.29 18.60 7.85
N ASN A 82 10.30 18.20 8.64
CA ASN A 82 10.52 17.64 9.97
C ASN A 82 11.11 16.24 9.88
N VAL A 83 10.63 15.42 8.93
CA VAL A 83 11.21 14.10 8.64
C VAL A 83 12.66 14.26 8.17
N VAL A 84 12.90 15.11 7.16
CA VAL A 84 14.26 15.31 6.61
C VAL A 84 15.22 15.81 7.68
N SER A 85 14.85 16.82 8.48
CA SER A 85 15.70 17.35 9.55
C SER A 85 16.01 16.35 10.66
N CYS A 86 15.14 15.36 10.90
CA CYS A 86 15.41 14.29 11.87
C CYS A 86 16.47 13.28 11.38
N PHE A 87 16.52 12.99 10.08
CA PHE A 87 17.42 11.98 9.51
C PHE A 87 18.70 12.57 8.94
N TYR A 88 18.61 13.80 8.44
CA TYR A 88 19.70 14.46 7.75
C TYR A 88 19.85 15.91 8.25
N PRO A 89 20.29 16.11 9.51
CA PRO A 89 20.40 17.44 10.12
C PRO A 89 21.49 18.31 9.49
N VAL A 90 22.48 17.70 8.83
CA VAL A 90 23.50 18.38 8.03
C VAL A 90 23.50 17.74 6.65
N LEU A 91 23.15 18.54 5.65
CA LEU A 91 23.02 18.10 4.26
C LEU A 91 24.08 18.80 3.42
N SER A 92 24.78 18.06 2.55
CA SER A 92 25.58 18.68 1.50
C SER A 92 24.65 19.26 0.42
N GLU A 93 25.10 20.28 -0.30
CA GLU A 93 24.32 20.87 -1.41
C GLU A 93 23.93 19.81 -2.46
N GLU A 94 24.83 18.86 -2.74
CA GLU A 94 24.59 17.76 -3.66
C GLU A 94 23.43 16.86 -3.19
N MET A 95 23.34 16.58 -1.89
CA MET A 95 22.33 15.72 -1.31
C MET A 95 20.97 16.43 -1.18
N GLU A 96 20.97 17.76 -0.99
CA GLU A 96 19.76 18.58 -1.08
C GLU A 96 19.12 18.49 -2.47
N GLN A 97 19.92 18.63 -3.52
CA GLN A 97 19.43 18.51 -4.89
C GLN A 97 18.87 17.10 -5.18
N LEU A 98 19.53 16.06 -4.68
CA LEU A 98 19.08 14.68 -4.85
C LEU A 98 17.75 14.42 -4.12
N ILE A 99 17.64 14.83 -2.85
CA ILE A 99 16.41 14.67 -2.07
C ILE A 99 15.26 15.51 -2.65
N ALA A 100 15.53 16.71 -3.17
CA ALA A 100 14.50 17.56 -3.77
C ALA A 100 13.92 16.99 -5.08
N SER A 101 14.72 16.25 -5.85
CA SER A 101 14.31 15.65 -7.14
C SER A 101 13.68 14.26 -7.01
N LEU A 102 14.03 13.51 -5.95
CA LEU A 102 13.57 12.14 -5.72
C LEU A 102 12.03 11.98 -5.72
N PRO A 103 11.23 12.87 -5.11
CA PRO A 103 9.77 12.73 -5.08
C PRO A 103 9.13 12.86 -6.46
N VAL A 104 9.67 13.72 -7.33
CA VAL A 104 9.20 13.86 -8.71
C VAL A 104 9.52 12.61 -9.51
N ALA A 105 10.77 12.11 -9.42
CA ALA A 105 11.18 10.89 -10.11
C ALA A 105 10.34 9.68 -9.67
N MET A 106 10.15 9.52 -8.36
CA MET A 106 9.33 8.44 -7.80
C MET A 106 7.84 8.60 -8.12
N GLY A 107 7.33 9.84 -8.24
CA GLY A 107 5.99 10.11 -8.73
C GLY A 107 5.79 9.60 -10.16
N VAL A 108 6.71 9.93 -11.08
CA VAL A 108 6.66 9.46 -12.47
C VAL A 108 6.75 7.94 -12.56
N VAL A 109 7.72 7.34 -11.86
CA VAL A 109 7.93 5.88 -11.87
C VAL A 109 6.75 5.16 -11.23
N GLY A 110 6.27 5.64 -10.08
CA GLY A 110 5.13 5.09 -9.36
C GLY A 110 3.84 5.16 -10.18
N SER A 111 3.51 6.34 -10.73
CA SER A 111 2.34 6.50 -11.60
C SER A 111 2.43 5.62 -12.85
N GLY A 112 3.59 5.57 -13.51
CA GLY A 112 3.80 4.70 -14.66
C GLY A 112 3.59 3.23 -14.32
N PHE A 113 4.11 2.77 -13.18
CA PHE A 113 3.93 1.41 -12.68
C PHE A 113 2.45 1.10 -12.42
N PHE A 114 1.74 1.90 -11.63
CA PHE A 114 0.35 1.63 -11.27
C PHE A 114 -0.61 1.72 -12.46
N VAL A 115 -0.27 2.50 -13.49
CA VAL A 115 -1.01 2.53 -14.76
C VAL A 115 -0.74 1.27 -15.59
N ALA A 116 0.52 0.85 -15.71
CA ALA A 116 0.89 -0.31 -16.52
C ALA A 116 0.49 -1.64 -15.87
N PHE A 117 0.49 -1.70 -14.54
CA PHE A 117 0.19 -2.88 -13.74
C PHE A 117 -0.86 -2.51 -12.69
N PRO A 118 -2.13 -2.34 -13.06
CA PRO A 118 -3.18 -2.02 -12.09
C PRO A 118 -3.40 -3.19 -11.14
N THR A 119 -3.62 -2.88 -9.86
CA THR A 119 -4.06 -3.89 -8.88
C THR A 119 -5.53 -4.24 -9.10
N THR A 120 -5.89 -5.50 -8.87
CA THR A 120 -7.29 -5.94 -8.81
C THR A 120 -7.85 -5.94 -7.38
N ARG A 121 -7.03 -5.54 -6.40
CA ARG A 121 -7.41 -5.49 -4.98
C ARG A 121 -8.24 -4.24 -4.71
N HIS A 122 -9.34 -4.40 -3.99
CA HIS A 122 -10.22 -3.32 -3.56
C HIS A 122 -10.20 -3.25 -2.03
N GLY A 123 -9.02 -2.98 -1.48
CA GLY A 123 -8.79 -2.92 -0.04
C GLY A 123 -9.36 -1.67 0.64
N ILE A 124 -8.86 -1.41 1.85
CA ILE A 124 -9.25 -0.22 2.60
C ILE A 124 -8.77 1.03 1.85
N GLY A 125 -9.69 1.97 1.60
CA GLY A 125 -9.39 3.21 0.88
C GLY A 125 -9.69 3.19 -0.62
N PHE A 126 -10.14 2.06 -1.17
CA PHE A 126 -10.64 1.99 -2.55
C PHE A 126 -12.12 2.38 -2.64
N PRO A 127 -12.56 3.00 -3.75
CA PRO A 127 -13.97 3.27 -3.97
C PRO A 127 -14.74 1.95 -4.08
N LEU A 128 -15.93 1.91 -3.47
CA LEU A 128 -16.81 0.75 -3.59
C LEU A 128 -17.40 0.73 -5.00
N SER A 129 -17.26 -0.40 -5.69
CA SER A 129 -17.98 -0.61 -6.96
C SER A 129 -19.49 -0.51 -6.70
N ALA A 130 -20.19 0.24 -7.56
CA ALA A 130 -21.65 0.25 -7.59
C ALA A 130 -22.13 -1.13 -8.03
N THR A 131 -23.12 -1.67 -7.31
CA THR A 131 -23.84 -2.89 -7.66
C THR A 131 -24.64 -2.71 -8.93
#